data_AF-A0A6I9WDL8-F1
#
_entry.id   AF-A0A6I9WDL8-F1
#
_cell.length_a   1.000
_cell.length_b   1.000
_cell.length_c   1.000
_cell.angle_alpha   90.00
_cell.angle_beta   90.00
_cell.angle_gamma   90.00
#
_symmetry.space_group_name_H-M   'P 1'
#
loop_
_entity.id
_entity.type
_entity.pdbx_description
1 polymer ?
#
loop_
_entity_poly.entity_id
_entity_poly.type
_entity_poly.pdbx_seq_one_letter_code
_entity_poly.pdbx_strand_id
1 'polypeptide(L)'
;MSSRRRMDRLVEGARLEDIVKYVLRHTRLTDVRARYLVIEILKAGIALGRIKRTPHSTYVLASSKTTAIGQRITEPRFHNGSSCSSFSSSNRQQ
;
A
#
# COMPACT_ATOMS: atom_id res chain seq x y z
N MET A 1 28.74 -12.18 1.14
CA MET A 1 28.53 -11.88 -0.30
C MET A 1 27.03 -11.74 -0.54
N SER A 2 26.59 -10.56 -1.00
CA SER A 2 25.17 -10.19 -1.08
C SER A 2 24.57 -10.70 -2.40
N SER A 3 23.83 -11.81 -2.36
CA SER A 3 23.04 -12.27 -3.50
C SER A 3 21.67 -11.58 -3.51
N ARG A 4 21.67 -10.26 -3.73
CA ARG A 4 20.45 -9.55 -4.16
C ARG A 4 20.21 -9.84 -5.65
N ARG A 5 19.77 -11.06 -5.95
CA ARG A 5 19.05 -11.30 -7.21
C ARG A 5 17.71 -10.60 -7.09
N ARG A 6 17.68 -9.30 -7.39
CA ARG A 6 16.44 -8.66 -7.81
C ARG A 6 16.01 -9.43 -9.04
N MET A 7 15.02 -10.30 -8.89
CA MET A 7 14.20 -10.68 -10.01
C MET A 7 13.50 -9.40 -10.47
N ASP A 8 14.18 -8.63 -11.32
CA ASP A 8 13.54 -7.85 -12.36
C ASP A 8 12.83 -8.86 -13.27
N ARG A 9 11.78 -9.49 -12.75
CA ARG A 9 10.72 -10.00 -13.59
C ARG A 9 10.27 -8.76 -14.33
N LEU A 10 10.62 -8.71 -15.60
CA LEU A 10 9.94 -7.91 -16.61
C LEU A 10 8.46 -8.24 -16.45
N VAL A 11 7.77 -7.54 -15.56
CA VAL A 11 6.32 -7.65 -15.43
C VAL A 11 5.82 -6.93 -16.66
N GLU A 12 5.68 -7.69 -17.74
CA GLU A 12 5.05 -7.24 -18.95
C GLU A 12 3.65 -6.76 -18.57
N GLY A 13 3.47 -5.44 -18.54
CA GLY A 13 2.19 -4.85 -18.17
C GLY A 13 1.11 -5.25 -19.15
N ALA A 14 -0.16 -4.99 -18.80
CA ALA A 14 -1.26 -5.27 -19.71
C ALA A 14 -1.34 -4.21 -20.82
N ARG A 15 -1.56 -4.63 -22.07
CA ARG A 15 -1.90 -3.71 -23.17
C ARG A 15 -3.35 -3.27 -23.06
N LEU A 16 -3.69 -2.13 -23.67
CA LEU A 16 -5.06 -1.61 -23.67
C LEU A 16 -6.04 -2.63 -24.24
N GLU A 17 -5.67 -3.30 -25.33
CA GLU A 17 -6.50 -4.28 -26.04
C GLU A 17 -6.83 -5.47 -25.13
N ASP A 18 -5.85 -5.93 -24.35
CA ASP A 18 -6.01 -7.05 -23.44
C ASP A 18 -6.93 -6.68 -22.26
N ILE A 19 -6.83 -5.45 -21.76
CA ILE A 19 -7.71 -4.91 -20.72
C ILE A 19 -9.14 -4.77 -21.25
N VAL A 20 -9.33 -4.21 -22.45
CA VAL A 20 -10.66 -4.05 -23.07
C VAL A 20 -11.29 -5.42 -23.31
N LYS A 21 -10.53 -6.38 -23.85
CA LYS A 21 -11.00 -7.77 -24.04
C LYS A 21 -11.37 -8.45 -22.72
N TYR A 22 -10.67 -8.14 -21.63
CA TYR A 22 -11.06 -8.61 -20.30
C TYR A 22 -12.40 -7.99 -19.88
N VAL A 23 -12.56 -6.67 -20.00
CA VAL A 23 -13.80 -5.97 -19.62
C VAL A 23 -15.01 -6.47 -20.41
N LEU A 24 -14.87 -6.66 -21.72
CA LEU A 24 -15.95 -7.18 -22.57
C LEU A 24 -16.36 -8.61 -22.20
N ARG A 25 -15.43 -9.44 -21.73
CA ARG A 25 -15.75 -10.79 -21.25
C ARG A 25 -16.56 -10.82 -19.96
N HIS A 26 -16.52 -9.74 -19.17
CA HIS A 26 -17.14 -9.68 -17.84
C HIS A 26 -18.28 -8.65 -17.74
N THR A 27 -18.62 -7.98 -18.85
CA THR A 27 -19.65 -6.93 -18.87
C THR A 27 -20.48 -7.02 -20.14
N ARG A 28 -21.66 -6.39 -20.16
CA ARG A 28 -22.54 -6.32 -21.34
C ARG A 28 -22.35 -5.02 -22.12
N LEU A 29 -21.11 -4.50 -22.15
CA LEU A 29 -20.79 -3.25 -22.84
C LEU A 29 -20.50 -3.50 -24.33
N THR A 30 -20.71 -2.48 -25.15
CA THR A 30 -20.19 -2.46 -26.51
C THR A 30 -18.69 -2.19 -26.50
N ASP A 31 -17.98 -2.63 -27.55
CA ASP A 31 -16.52 -2.42 -27.68
C ASP A 31 -16.13 -0.95 -27.51
N VAL A 32 -16.81 -0.06 -28.24
CA VAL A 32 -16.58 1.40 -28.18
C VAL A 32 -16.75 1.93 -26.75
N ARG A 33 -17.80 1.51 -26.05
CA ARG A 33 -18.08 1.99 -24.69
C ARG A 33 -17.10 1.42 -23.67
N ALA A 34 -16.73 0.15 -23.80
CA ALA A 34 -15.71 -0.47 -22.95
C ALA A 34 -14.35 0.21 -23.14
N ARG A 35 -13.92 0.43 -24.39
CA ARG A 35 -12.66 1.12 -24.71
C ARG A 35 -12.64 2.54 -24.15
N TYR A 36 -13.71 3.31 -24.34
CA TYR A 36 -13.83 4.67 -23.78
C TYR A 36 -13.68 4.66 -22.25
N LEU A 37 -14.45 3.82 -21.56
CA LEU A 37 -14.42 3.76 -20.08
C LEU A 37 -13.05 3.28 -19.56
N VAL A 38 -12.45 2.29 -20.20
CA VAL A 38 -11.10 1.81 -19.83
C VAL A 38 -10.08 2.93 -19.94
N ILE A 39 -10.11 3.73 -21.03
CA ILE A 39 -9.19 4.86 -21.20
C ILE A 39 -9.36 5.89 -20.07
N GLU A 40 -10.61 6.26 -19.74
CA GLU A 40 -10.87 7.24 -18.68
C GLU A 40 -10.44 6.73 -17.30
N ILE A 41 -10.68 5.45 -17.00
CA ILE A 41 -10.22 4.81 -15.76
C ILE A 41 -8.69 4.75 -15.70
N LEU A 42 -8.01 4.43 -16.81
CA LEU A 42 -6.55 4.41 -16.86
C LEU A 42 -5.95 5.80 -16.66
N LYS A 43 -6.52 6.84 -17.27
CA LYS A 43 -6.12 8.24 -17.03
C LYS A 43 -6.28 8.63 -15.55
N ALA A 44 -7.44 8.33 -14.96
CA ALA A 44 -7.72 8.61 -13.55
C ALA A 44 -6.75 7.83 -12.63
N GLY A 45 -6.52 6.55 -12.92
CA GLY A 45 -5.59 5.71 -12.16
C GLY A 45 -4.14 6.21 -12.22
N ILE A 46 -3.72 6.75 -13.37
CA ILE A 46 -2.40 7.38 -13.54
C ILE A 46 -2.33 8.69 -12.73
N ALA A 47 -3.35 9.55 -12.82
CA ALA A 47 -3.42 10.80 -12.06
C ALA A 47 -3.38 10.55 -10.54
N LEU A 48 -4.01 9.47 -10.07
CA LEU A 48 -3.99 9.04 -8.67
C LEU A 48 -2.72 8.30 -8.26
N GLY A 49 -1.77 8.08 -9.17
CA GLY A 49 -0.55 7.31 -8.90
C GLY A 49 -0.78 5.83 -8.60
N ARG A 50 -1.97 5.29 -8.89
CA ARG A 50 -2.34 3.88 -8.68
C ARG A 50 -1.96 2.99 -9.87
N ILE A 51 -1.83 3.59 -11.05
CA ILE A 51 -1.46 2.92 -12.30
C ILE A 51 -0.26 3.65 -12.88
N LYS A 52 0.68 2.90 -13.47
CA LYS A 52 1.80 3.44 -14.23
C LYS A 52 1.71 2.95 -15.67
N ARG A 53 1.82 3.88 -16.62
CA ARG A 53 2.06 3.55 -18.03
C ARG A 53 3.54 3.32 -18.25
N THR A 54 3.90 2.22 -18.89
CA THR A 54 5.29 1.87 -19.21
C THR A 54 5.71 2.49 -20.57
N PRO A 55 7.02 2.57 -20.86
CA PRO A 55 7.52 2.99 -22.18
C PRO A 55 7.02 2.10 -23.33
N HIS A 56 6.69 0.84 -23.06
CA HIS A 56 6.15 -0.12 -24.03
C HIS A 56 4.64 0.01 -24.25
N SER A 57 4.02 1.13 -23.82
CA SER A 57 2.57 1.35 -23.88
C SER A 57 1.73 0.28 -23.17
N THR A 58 2.29 -0.34 -22.13
CA THR A 58 1.55 -1.23 -21.24
C THR A 58 1.22 -0.54 -19.92
N TYR A 59 0.27 -1.08 -19.17
CA TYR A 59 -0.20 -0.55 -17.91
C TYR A 59 0.11 -1.54 -16.79
N VAL A 60 0.68 -1.04 -15.70
CA VAL A 60 0.98 -1.80 -14.49
C VAL A 60 0.37 -1.12 -13.28
N LEU A 61 -0.03 -1.90 -12.27
CA LEU A 61 -0.39 -1.34 -10.98
C LEU A 61 0.85 -0.75 -10.32
N ALA A 62 0.72 0.44 -9.76
CA ALA A 62 1.75 0.99 -8.91
C ALA A 62 1.84 0.11 -7.65
N SER A 63 3.06 -0.32 -7.28
CA SER A 63 3.27 -1.02 -6.02
C SER A 63 2.85 -0.10 -4.88
N SER A 64 1.73 -0.39 -4.24
CA SER A 64 1.48 0.09 -2.89
C SER A 64 2.56 -0.55 -2.02
N LYS A 65 3.67 0.14 -1.80
CA LYS A 65 4.36 -0.04 -0.53
C LYS A 65 3.33 0.42 0.49
N THR A 66 2.49 -0.49 0.96
CA THR A 66 1.97 -0.37 2.32
C THR A 66 3.22 -0.20 3.15
N THR A 67 3.54 1.05 3.52
CA THR A 67 4.48 1.33 4.59
C THR A 67 4.05 0.40 5.68
N ALA A 68 4.80 -0.69 5.88
CA ALA A 68 4.54 -1.63 6.93
C ALA A 68 4.52 -0.76 8.17
N ILE A 69 3.33 -0.46 8.70
CA ILE A 69 3.20 0.28 9.92
C ILE A 69 3.89 -0.63 10.92
N GLY A 70 5.13 -0.27 11.26
CA GLY A 70 5.99 -0.99 12.19
C GLY A 70 5.47 -0.87 13.61
N GLN A 71 4.15 -0.97 13.81
CA GLN A 71 3.56 -1.18 15.11
C GLN A 71 3.74 -2.65 15.45
N ARG A 72 4.97 -2.97 15.84
CA ARG A 72 5.24 -4.16 16.62
C ARG A 72 4.44 -3.99 17.90
N ILE A 73 3.35 -4.75 18.05
CA ILE A 73 2.65 -4.89 19.32
C ILE A 73 3.72 -5.32 20.32
N THR A 74 4.14 -4.40 21.18
CA THR A 74 5.09 -4.67 22.26
C THR A 74 4.26 -5.01 23.47
N GLU A 75 4.58 -6.12 24.14
CA GLU A 75 3.88 -6.54 25.36
C GLU A 75 3.84 -5.41 26.39
N PRO A 76 2.70 -5.21 27.08
CA PRO A 76 2.60 -4.22 28.14
C PRO A 76 3.58 -4.58 29.26
N ARG A 77 4.54 -3.69 29.53
CA ARG A 77 5.38 -3.78 30.73
C ARG A 77 4.57 -3.26 31.92
N PHE A 78 4.10 -4.18 32.75
CA PHE A 78 3.52 -3.83 34.05
C PHE A 78 4.65 -3.53 35.02
N HIS A 79 4.80 -2.26 35.40
CA HIS A 79 5.70 -1.85 36.48
C HIS A 79 5.08 -2.20 37.83
N ASN A 80 5.49 -3.31 38.42
CA ASN A 80 5.26 -3.60 39.85
C ASN A 80 6.27 -2.78 40.67
N GLY A 81 6.00 -1.48 40.80
CA GLY A 81 6.75 -0.55 41.63
C GLY A 81 5.90 -0.03 42.78
N SER A 82 5.29 -0.90 43.57
CA SER A 82 4.67 -0.49 44.83
C SER A 82 5.74 -0.37 45.92
N SER A 83 6.39 0.78 46.00
CA SER A 83 7.09 1.17 47.23
C SER A 83 6.18 2.07 48.04
N CYS A 84 5.43 1.43 48.93
CA CYS A 84 4.84 2.06 50.10
C CYS A 84 5.96 2.76 50.89
N SER A 85 6.00 4.09 50.85
CA SER A 85 6.68 4.88 51.88
C SER A 85 5.63 5.73 52.57
N SER A 86 5.25 5.24 53.74
CA SER A 86 4.32 5.83 54.70
C SER A 86 4.59 7.32 54.92
N PHE A 87 3.49 8.09 54.98
CA PHE A 87 3.49 9.43 55.56
C PHE A 87 4.04 9.36 56.99
N SER A 88 5.10 10.12 57.28
CA SER A 88 5.41 10.53 58.63
C SER A 88 5.70 12.02 58.61
N SER A 89 4.67 12.80 58.93
CA SER A 89 4.75 14.23 59.17
C SER A 89 5.65 14.49 60.36
N SER A 90 6.67 15.35 60.23
CA SER A 90 7.29 16.03 61.36
C SER A 90 7.89 17.35 60.89
N ASN A 91 7.14 18.39 61.22
CA ASN A 91 7.43 19.80 61.01
C ASN A 91 8.24 20.29 62.22
N ARG A 92 9.44 20.85 62.03
CA ARG A 92 9.99 22.04 62.73
C ARG A 92 11.52 22.12 62.61
N GLN A 93 11.97 23.21 61.97
CA GLN A 93 13.24 23.85 62.24
C GLN A 93 13.01 24.91 63.32
N GLN A 94 13.76 24.84 64.42
CA GLN A 94 14.46 25.94 65.10
C GLN A 94 15.58 25.30 65.93
#